data_AF-A0A0D8XF98-F1
#
_entry.id   AF-A0A0D8XF98-F1
#
_cell.length_a   1.000
_cell.length_b   1.000
_cell.length_c   1.000
_cell.angle_alpha   90.00
_cell.angle_beta   90.00
_cell.angle_gamma   90.00
#
_symmetry.space_group_name_H-M   'P 1'
#
loop_
_entity.id
_entity.type
_entity.pdbx_description
1 polymer ?
#
loop_
_entity_poly.entity_id
_entity_poly.type
_entity_poly.pdbx_seq_one_letter_code
_entity_poly.pdbx_strand_id
1 'polypeptide(L)'
;MYGAGEAYAAKYLLKAGMDRKQAAETAKNLFKITKGTESSAITTNFEHWVIGEIWKTAPDIPQESIVASLYDDYTTSVTLFNGGYESAIFNYLELQVRREVLRTPVLNCRLSDALAALPLGTPDRLHFASKYKRSMMNWLVQSSAVDFLHLLLVCMEWLSTEFAIPTRFVISIHDEVRYLCSEKDAPRLGLALMLSNMYVRSFISSKLGIEQLPSSVAFFSQVDCDTILRKEVHLQCLNPDGTEIPDGISWTVEDLLKITGGKLGPS
;
A
#
# COMPACT_ATOMS: atom_id res chain seq x y z
N MET A 1 1.25 3.83 -10.70
CA MET A 1 2.71 3.98 -10.90
C MET A 1 3.43 2.65 -10.98
N TYR A 2 3.07 1.65 -10.18
CA TYR A 2 3.57 0.28 -10.35
C TYR A 2 3.10 -0.31 -11.70
N GLY A 3 4.00 -0.92 -12.46
CA GLY A 3 3.70 -1.73 -13.66
C GLY A 3 3.84 -1.07 -15.04
N ALA A 4 3.81 0.26 -15.15
CA ALA A 4 3.99 0.95 -16.44
C ALA A 4 5.37 0.66 -17.07
N GLY A 5 6.44 0.64 -16.25
CA GLY A 5 7.81 0.47 -16.72
C GLY A 5 8.35 1.69 -17.49
N GLU A 6 9.66 1.79 -17.63
CA GLU A 6 10.34 2.94 -18.26
C GLU A 6 9.80 3.26 -19.66
N ALA A 7 9.59 2.22 -20.49
CA ALA A 7 9.12 2.39 -21.86
C ALA A 7 7.71 2.99 -21.95
N TYR A 8 6.82 2.70 -21.01
CA TYR A 8 5.48 3.29 -20.98
C TYR A 8 5.53 4.73 -20.44
N ALA A 9 6.35 4.99 -19.42
CA ALA A 9 6.58 6.34 -18.92
C ALA A 9 7.16 7.25 -20.02
N ALA A 10 8.15 6.78 -20.78
CA ALA A 10 8.69 7.50 -21.93
C ALA A 10 7.62 7.78 -22.99
N LYS A 11 6.76 6.80 -23.32
CA LYS A 11 5.63 7.00 -24.24
C LYS A 11 4.61 8.02 -23.72
N TYR A 12 4.38 8.07 -22.41
CA TYR A 12 3.49 9.04 -21.81
C TYR A 12 4.08 10.46 -21.87
N LEU A 13 5.36 10.62 -21.53
CA LEU A 13 6.07 11.89 -21.62
C LEU A 13 6.13 12.43 -23.06
N LEU A 14 6.26 11.53 -24.05
CA LEU A 14 6.13 11.87 -25.46
C LEU A 14 4.75 12.45 -25.81
N LYS A 15 3.67 11.84 -25.30
CA LYS A 15 2.30 12.34 -25.49
C LYS A 15 2.07 13.68 -24.78
N ALA A 16 2.80 13.93 -23.70
CA ALA A 16 2.78 15.19 -22.97
C ALA A 16 3.63 16.30 -23.62
N GLY A 17 4.25 16.04 -24.78
CA GLY A 17 4.95 17.04 -25.58
C GLY A 17 6.47 17.09 -25.41
N MET A 18 7.09 16.15 -24.69
CA MET A 18 8.56 16.04 -24.66
C MET A 18 9.12 15.43 -25.95
N ASP A 19 10.36 15.80 -26.31
CA ASP A 19 11.12 15.12 -27.35
C ASP A 19 11.48 13.67 -26.95
N ARG A 20 11.70 12.78 -27.94
CA ARG A 20 12.03 11.35 -27.72
C ARG A 20 13.25 11.15 -26.83
N LYS A 21 14.33 11.92 -27.04
CA LYS A 21 15.54 11.76 -26.23
C LYS A 21 15.28 12.23 -24.80
N GLN A 22 14.65 13.39 -24.66
CA GLN A 22 14.30 13.96 -23.36
C GLN A 22 13.33 13.07 -22.56
N ALA A 23 12.31 12.52 -23.21
CA ALA A 23 11.33 11.62 -22.59
C ALA A 23 11.98 10.31 -22.10
N ALA A 24 12.88 9.72 -22.89
CA ALA A 24 13.60 8.51 -22.51
C ALA A 24 14.54 8.77 -21.32
N GLU A 25 15.29 9.87 -21.35
CA GLU A 25 16.23 10.24 -20.29
C GLU A 25 15.50 10.62 -18.99
N THR A 26 14.40 11.37 -19.10
CA THR A 26 13.55 11.72 -17.95
C THR A 26 12.91 10.48 -17.34
N ALA A 27 12.38 9.56 -18.15
CA ALA A 27 11.84 8.29 -17.67
C ALA A 27 12.92 7.48 -16.94
N LYS A 28 14.12 7.36 -17.52
CA LYS A 28 15.24 6.63 -16.90
C LYS A 28 15.66 7.26 -15.57
N ASN A 29 15.74 8.59 -15.50
CA ASN A 29 16.07 9.31 -14.27
C ASN A 29 15.00 9.13 -13.20
N LEU A 30 13.71 9.20 -13.56
CA LEU A 30 12.60 8.93 -12.64
C LEU A 30 12.70 7.52 -12.05
N PHE A 31 12.89 6.49 -12.90
CA PHE A 31 13.02 5.11 -12.42
C PHE A 31 14.29 4.90 -11.60
N LYS A 32 15.41 5.55 -11.93
CA LYS A 32 16.64 5.51 -11.12
C LYS A 32 16.44 6.16 -9.74
N ILE A 33 15.69 7.25 -9.64
CA ILE A 33 15.41 7.90 -8.34
C ILE A 33 14.46 7.00 -7.52
N THR A 34 13.45 6.42 -8.15
CA THR A 34 12.43 5.58 -7.50
C THR A 34 12.97 4.20 -7.10
N LYS A 35 13.46 3.44 -8.07
CA LYS A 35 13.97 2.08 -7.85
C LYS A 35 15.43 2.06 -7.41
N GLY A 36 16.23 3.06 -7.77
CA GLY A 36 17.67 2.99 -7.53
C GLY A 36 18.38 2.14 -8.60
N THR A 37 19.55 1.63 -8.22
CA THR A 37 20.37 0.74 -9.06
C THR A 37 20.16 -0.70 -8.65
N GLU A 38 20.16 -1.61 -9.63
CA GLU A 38 20.21 -3.04 -9.36
C GLU A 38 21.58 -3.41 -8.78
N SER A 39 21.57 -4.05 -7.62
CA SER A 39 22.74 -4.62 -6.96
C SER A 39 22.48 -6.10 -6.69
N SER A 40 23.47 -6.94 -6.96
CA SER A 40 23.49 -8.31 -6.49
C SER A 40 23.80 -8.31 -4.98
N ALA A 41 22.77 -8.55 -4.17
CA ALA A 41 22.78 -8.78 -2.71
C ALA A 41 23.03 -7.57 -1.79
N ILE A 42 22.27 -7.51 -0.69
CA ILE A 42 22.46 -6.60 0.44
C ILE A 42 22.24 -7.39 1.73
N THR A 43 23.34 -7.81 2.38
CA THR A 43 23.56 -7.82 3.85
C THR A 43 24.98 -8.31 4.19
N THR A 44 26.02 -7.59 3.74
CA THR A 44 27.41 -8.05 3.87
C THR A 44 27.89 -8.25 5.31
N ASN A 45 27.51 -7.39 6.26
CA ASN A 45 28.06 -7.49 7.63
C ASN A 45 27.51 -8.69 8.42
N PHE A 46 26.23 -9.02 8.27
CA PHE A 46 25.61 -10.17 8.93
C PHE A 46 26.08 -11.47 8.27
N GLU A 47 26.12 -11.50 6.93
CA GLU A 47 26.65 -12.63 6.16
C GLU A 47 28.09 -12.94 6.57
N HIS A 48 28.97 -11.93 6.62
CA HIS A 48 30.37 -12.11 7.04
C HIS A 48 30.50 -12.66 8.47
N TRP A 49 29.63 -12.22 9.39
CA TRP A 49 29.63 -12.75 10.76
C TRP A 49 29.22 -14.22 10.79
N VAL A 50 28.12 -14.60 10.12
CA VAL A 50 27.66 -15.99 10.07
C VAL A 50 28.65 -16.91 9.38
N ILE A 51 29.22 -16.48 8.25
CA ILE A 51 30.28 -17.20 7.53
C ILE A 51 31.47 -17.44 8.48
N GLY A 52 31.87 -16.41 9.24
CA GLY A 52 32.93 -16.50 10.23
C GLY A 52 32.64 -17.52 11.34
N GLU A 53 31.40 -17.63 11.82
CA GLU A 53 31.03 -18.63 12.83
C GLU A 53 30.99 -20.05 12.25
N ILE A 54 30.49 -20.23 11.02
CA ILE A 54 30.40 -21.56 10.39
C ILE A 54 31.77 -22.09 10.01
N TRP A 55 32.66 -21.25 9.47
CA TRP A 55 34.03 -21.67 9.10
C TRP A 55 34.92 -22.04 10.29
N LYS A 56 34.58 -21.62 11.52
CA LYS A 56 35.25 -22.15 12.72
C LYS A 56 35.01 -23.66 12.90
N THR A 57 33.87 -24.15 12.43
CA THR A 57 33.42 -25.54 12.64
C THR A 57 33.53 -26.39 11.38
N ALA A 58 33.28 -25.79 10.21
CA ALA A 58 33.29 -26.45 8.91
C ALA A 58 33.90 -25.50 7.86
N PRO A 59 35.24 -25.41 7.78
CA PRO A 59 35.94 -24.48 6.89
C PRO A 59 35.80 -24.84 5.39
N ASP A 60 35.44 -26.09 5.08
CA ASP A 60 35.36 -26.59 3.71
C ASP A 60 34.04 -26.24 3.00
N ILE A 61 33.08 -25.63 3.70
CA ILE A 61 31.80 -25.25 3.12
C ILE A 61 31.98 -23.95 2.31
N PRO A 62 31.63 -23.91 1.01
CA PRO A 62 31.70 -22.70 0.20
C PRO A 62 30.84 -21.58 0.78
N GLN A 63 31.37 -20.36 0.79
CA GLN A 63 30.68 -19.15 1.27
C GLN A 63 29.29 -19.01 0.62
N GLU A 64 29.18 -19.31 -0.67
CA GLU A 64 27.95 -19.19 -1.44
C GLU A 64 26.86 -20.13 -0.93
N SER A 65 27.23 -21.32 -0.46
CA SER A 65 26.28 -22.30 0.09
C SER A 65 25.75 -21.88 1.46
N ILE A 66 26.62 -21.28 2.28
CA ILE A 66 26.24 -20.70 3.58
C ILE A 66 25.25 -19.55 3.38
N VAL A 67 25.60 -18.59 2.51
CA VAL A 67 24.75 -17.43 2.23
C VAL A 67 23.41 -17.88 1.64
N ALA A 68 23.41 -18.82 0.70
CA ALA A 68 22.17 -19.37 0.14
C ALA A 68 21.28 -20.04 1.20
N SER A 69 21.89 -20.73 2.17
CA SER A 69 21.13 -21.37 3.27
C SER A 69 20.49 -20.39 4.25
N LEU A 70 20.99 -19.15 4.35
CA LEU A 70 20.50 -18.16 5.32
C LEU A 70 19.14 -17.55 4.95
N TYR A 71 18.79 -17.59 3.67
CA TYR A 71 17.67 -16.79 3.13
C TYR A 71 16.50 -17.61 2.60
N ASP A 72 16.44 -18.90 2.94
CA ASP A 72 15.48 -19.88 2.42
C ASP A 72 15.50 -20.04 0.89
N ASP A 73 14.96 -21.16 0.43
CA ASP A 73 15.07 -21.83 -0.87
C ASP A 73 14.72 -20.98 -2.12
N TYR A 74 15.57 -20.00 -2.45
CA TYR A 74 15.65 -19.43 -3.79
C TYR A 74 16.91 -19.99 -4.47
N THR A 75 16.79 -21.18 -5.07
CA THR A 75 17.79 -21.76 -5.99
C THR A 75 18.17 -20.86 -7.19
N THR A 76 17.68 -19.62 -7.25
CA THR A 76 17.96 -18.62 -8.27
C THR A 76 18.39 -17.31 -7.61
N SER A 77 19.59 -16.82 -7.93
CA SER A 77 20.07 -15.51 -7.49
C SER A 77 19.03 -14.42 -7.76
N VAL A 78 18.71 -13.61 -6.75
CA VAL A 78 17.76 -12.50 -6.85
C VAL A 78 18.53 -11.18 -6.93
N THR A 79 18.35 -10.44 -8.02
CA THR A 79 18.81 -9.06 -8.12
C THR A 79 17.88 -8.15 -7.33
N LEU A 80 18.43 -7.36 -6.42
CA LEU A 80 17.67 -6.42 -5.60
C LEU A 80 18.01 -4.98 -5.99
N PHE A 81 17.05 -4.11 -5.82
CA PHE A 81 17.17 -2.68 -6.01
C PHE A 81 17.78 -2.01 -4.77
N ASN A 82 18.65 -1.02 -4.96
CA ASN A 82 19.28 -0.26 -3.88
C ASN A 82 19.41 1.24 -4.21
N GLY A 83 19.34 2.09 -3.19
CA GLY A 83 19.64 3.52 -3.29
C GLY A 83 18.52 4.40 -3.84
N GLY A 84 17.40 3.82 -4.28
CA GLY A 84 16.16 4.54 -4.59
C GLY A 84 15.22 4.60 -3.38
N TYR A 85 14.36 5.62 -3.34
CA TYR A 85 13.46 5.85 -2.21
C TYR A 85 12.40 4.75 -2.02
N GLU A 86 12.07 4.01 -3.09
CA GLU A 86 11.12 2.89 -3.08
C GLU A 86 11.79 1.52 -3.24
N SER A 87 13.13 1.45 -3.19
CA SER A 87 13.88 0.20 -3.41
C SER A 87 13.38 -0.95 -2.53
N ALA A 88 13.13 -0.67 -1.25
CA ALA A 88 12.63 -1.66 -0.29
C ALA A 88 11.25 -2.22 -0.69
N ILE A 89 10.35 -1.36 -1.18
CA ILE A 89 9.02 -1.76 -1.66
C ILE A 89 9.16 -2.63 -2.91
N PHE A 90 10.00 -2.24 -3.87
CA PHE A 90 10.23 -3.04 -5.07
C PHE A 90 10.84 -4.40 -4.73
N ASN A 91 11.83 -4.45 -3.83
CA ASN A 91 12.44 -5.69 -3.36
C ASN A 91 11.41 -6.59 -2.67
N TYR A 92 10.58 -6.01 -1.81
CA TYR A 92 9.50 -6.75 -1.17
C TYR A 92 8.57 -7.38 -2.20
N LEU A 93 8.07 -6.59 -3.15
CA LEU A 93 7.17 -7.08 -4.21
C LEU A 93 7.86 -8.13 -5.11
N GLU A 94 9.14 -7.92 -5.47
CA GLU A 94 9.97 -8.86 -6.22
C GLU A 94 10.05 -10.23 -5.55
N LEU A 95 10.23 -10.25 -4.23
CA LEU A 95 10.30 -11.47 -3.45
C LEU A 95 8.92 -12.12 -3.30
N GLN A 96 7.86 -11.33 -3.07
CA GLN A 96 6.50 -11.86 -2.93
C GLN A 96 6.00 -12.53 -4.21
N VAL A 97 6.25 -11.96 -5.39
CA VAL A 97 5.77 -12.54 -6.66
C VAL A 97 6.49 -13.83 -7.07
N ARG A 98 7.59 -14.18 -6.39
CA ARG A 98 8.30 -15.45 -6.60
C ARG A 98 7.74 -16.60 -5.77
N ARG A 99 6.89 -16.30 -4.78
CA ARG A 99 6.24 -17.32 -3.96
C ARG A 99 5.31 -18.18 -4.82
N GLU A 100 5.21 -19.45 -4.49
CA GLU A 100 4.30 -20.37 -5.17
C GLU A 100 2.84 -19.96 -4.99
N VAL A 101 2.49 -19.53 -3.78
CA VAL A 101 1.17 -18.99 -3.45
C VAL A 101 1.28 -17.50 -3.15
N LEU A 102 0.71 -16.69 -4.03
CA LEU A 102 0.65 -15.24 -3.84
C LEU A 102 -0.34 -14.89 -2.73
N ARG A 103 0.11 -14.08 -1.78
CA ARG A 103 -0.70 -13.63 -0.65
C ARG A 103 -0.50 -12.16 -0.37
N THR A 104 -1.56 -11.49 0.11
CA THR A 104 -1.45 -10.11 0.58
C THR A 104 -0.60 -10.03 1.85
N PRO A 105 0.14 -8.94 2.06
CA PRO A 105 1.13 -8.84 3.13
C PRO A 105 0.52 -8.63 4.52
N VAL A 106 -0.71 -8.09 4.59
CA VAL A 106 -1.34 -7.68 5.85
C VAL A 106 -2.23 -8.80 6.40
N LEU A 107 -3.23 -9.23 5.61
CA LEU A 107 -4.20 -10.24 6.02
C LEU A 107 -3.85 -11.67 5.56
N ASN A 108 -2.75 -11.83 4.81
CA ASN A 108 -2.34 -13.12 4.26
C ASN A 108 -3.39 -13.78 3.34
N CYS A 109 -4.25 -12.96 2.73
CA CYS A 109 -5.31 -13.38 1.80
C CYS A 109 -4.67 -13.94 0.53
N ARG A 110 -5.10 -15.12 0.09
CA ARG A 110 -4.62 -15.74 -1.15
C ARG A 110 -5.14 -14.97 -2.36
N LEU A 111 -4.25 -14.61 -3.28
CA LEU A 111 -4.62 -14.07 -4.59
C LEU A 111 -5.09 -15.20 -5.51
N SER A 112 -5.88 -14.85 -6.53
CA SER A 112 -6.38 -15.82 -7.52
C SER A 112 -5.25 -16.63 -8.15
N ASP A 113 -5.47 -17.92 -8.34
CA ASP A 113 -4.52 -18.83 -8.99
C ASP A 113 -4.22 -18.43 -10.44
N ALA A 114 -5.12 -17.66 -11.08
CA ALA A 114 -4.88 -17.08 -12.39
C ALA A 114 -3.71 -16.06 -12.42
N LEU A 115 -3.33 -15.53 -11.25
CA LEU A 115 -2.18 -14.65 -11.08
C LEU A 115 -0.93 -15.38 -10.61
N ALA A 116 -1.02 -16.67 -10.27
CA ALA A 116 0.13 -17.44 -9.81
C ALA A 116 1.03 -17.89 -10.97
N ALA A 117 2.22 -18.40 -10.64
CA ALA A 117 3.07 -19.04 -11.63
C ALA A 117 2.41 -20.30 -12.19
N LEU A 118 2.71 -20.65 -13.45
CA LEU A 118 2.24 -21.90 -14.05
C LEU A 118 2.69 -23.12 -13.22
N PRO A 119 1.92 -24.23 -13.20
CA PRO A 119 2.28 -25.44 -12.48
C PRO A 119 3.67 -25.97 -12.83
N LEU A 120 4.29 -26.71 -11.90
CA LEU A 120 5.61 -27.28 -12.11
C LEU A 120 5.59 -28.22 -13.33
N GLY A 121 6.63 -28.19 -14.16
CA GLY A 121 6.70 -28.98 -15.39
C GLY A 121 5.95 -28.41 -16.59
N THR A 122 5.28 -27.25 -16.45
CA THR A 122 4.68 -26.56 -17.60
C THR A 122 5.79 -25.94 -18.47
N PRO A 123 5.83 -26.21 -19.79
CA PRO A 123 6.77 -25.55 -20.70
C PRO A 123 6.72 -24.03 -20.57
N ASP A 124 7.87 -23.36 -20.68
CA ASP A 124 7.99 -21.90 -20.62
C ASP A 124 7.50 -21.23 -19.32
N ARG A 125 7.30 -21.98 -18.22
CA ARG A 125 6.87 -21.43 -16.91
C ARG A 125 7.66 -20.20 -16.49
N LEU A 126 9.00 -20.24 -16.58
CA LEU A 126 9.86 -19.12 -16.18
C LEU A 126 9.67 -17.90 -17.08
N HIS A 127 9.52 -18.11 -18.40
CA HIS A 127 9.24 -17.05 -19.34
C HIS A 127 7.88 -16.41 -19.08
N PHE A 128 6.84 -17.22 -18.83
CA PHE A 128 5.50 -16.75 -18.47
C PHE A 128 5.55 -15.90 -17.19
N ALA A 129 6.19 -16.41 -16.13
CA ALA A 129 6.33 -15.68 -14.87
C ALA A 129 7.03 -14.32 -15.07
N SER A 130 8.11 -14.28 -15.86
CA SER A 130 8.83 -13.04 -16.18
C SER A 130 7.98 -12.06 -17.00
N LYS A 131 7.20 -12.56 -17.97
CA LYS A 131 6.36 -11.74 -18.85
C LYS A 131 5.24 -11.04 -18.07
N TYR A 132 4.61 -11.73 -17.13
CA TYR A 132 3.47 -11.22 -16.35
C TYR A 132 3.84 -10.69 -14.97
N LYS A 133 5.13 -10.72 -14.58
CA LYS A 133 5.64 -10.22 -13.30
C LYS A 133 5.09 -8.86 -12.90
N ARG A 134 5.06 -7.91 -13.84
CA ARG A 134 4.54 -6.55 -13.60
C ARG A 134 3.05 -6.54 -13.27
N SER A 135 2.26 -7.36 -13.96
CA SER A 135 0.83 -7.50 -13.66
C SER A 135 0.61 -8.12 -12.28
N MET A 136 1.39 -9.17 -11.93
CA MET A 136 1.34 -9.79 -10.61
C MET A 136 1.66 -8.78 -9.49
N MET A 137 2.71 -7.98 -9.66
CA MET A 137 3.07 -6.92 -8.70
C MET A 137 1.94 -5.90 -8.52
N ASN A 138 1.30 -5.47 -9.61
CA ASN A 138 0.20 -4.52 -9.55
C ASN A 138 -1.01 -5.08 -8.81
N TRP A 139 -1.39 -6.32 -9.13
CA TRP A 139 -2.47 -7.01 -8.42
C TRP A 139 -2.15 -7.20 -6.95
N LEU A 140 -0.91 -7.52 -6.59
CA LEU A 140 -0.50 -7.62 -5.19
C LEU A 140 -0.71 -6.30 -4.44
N VAL A 141 -0.30 -5.17 -5.02
CA VAL A 141 -0.51 -3.84 -4.41
C VAL A 141 -2.01 -3.50 -4.31
N GLN A 142 -2.78 -3.76 -5.37
CA GLN A 142 -4.22 -3.49 -5.38
C GLN A 142 -4.98 -4.36 -4.38
N SER A 143 -4.68 -5.65 -4.31
CA SER A 143 -5.25 -6.57 -3.31
C SER A 143 -4.86 -6.14 -1.89
N SER A 144 -3.66 -5.61 -1.69
CA SER A 144 -3.25 -5.05 -0.38
C SER A 144 -4.04 -3.78 0.00
N ALA A 145 -4.46 -2.97 -0.97
CA ALA A 145 -5.35 -1.84 -0.72
C ALA A 145 -6.75 -2.30 -0.29
N VAL A 146 -7.20 -3.46 -0.78
CA VAL A 146 -8.47 -4.08 -0.34
C VAL A 146 -8.36 -4.59 1.10
N ASP A 147 -7.21 -5.15 1.51
CA ASP A 147 -6.97 -5.49 2.93
C ASP A 147 -7.14 -4.26 3.84
N PHE A 148 -6.58 -3.11 3.43
CA PHE A 148 -6.76 -1.84 4.15
C PHE A 148 -8.24 -1.47 4.27
N LEU A 149 -8.99 -1.51 3.16
CA LEU A 149 -10.41 -1.20 3.14
C LEU A 149 -11.18 -2.11 4.11
N HIS A 150 -10.98 -3.43 4.04
CA HIS A 150 -11.66 -4.37 4.94
C HIS A 150 -11.36 -4.08 6.40
N LEU A 151 -10.10 -3.84 6.75
CA LEU A 151 -9.71 -3.48 8.12
C LEU A 151 -10.36 -2.18 8.58
N LEU A 152 -10.44 -1.18 7.69
CA LEU A 152 -11.09 0.10 7.99
C LEU A 152 -12.59 -0.08 8.24
N LEU A 153 -13.29 -0.84 7.38
CA LEU A 153 -14.72 -1.12 7.53
C LEU A 153 -15.01 -1.89 8.82
N VAL A 154 -14.21 -2.91 9.14
CA VAL A 154 -14.35 -3.69 10.39
C VAL A 154 -14.07 -2.82 11.62
N CYS A 155 -13.05 -1.96 11.58
CA CYS A 155 -12.75 -1.05 12.67
C CYS A 155 -13.86 -0.02 12.88
N MET A 156 -14.42 0.52 11.80
CA MET A 156 -15.55 1.44 11.84
C MET A 156 -16.81 0.79 12.41
N GLU A 157 -17.13 -0.43 11.98
CA GLU A 157 -18.26 -1.20 12.51
C GLU A 157 -18.09 -1.47 14.02
N TRP A 158 -16.88 -1.86 14.42
CA TRP A 158 -16.54 -2.10 15.83
C TRP A 158 -16.70 -0.83 16.68
N LEU A 159 -16.06 0.29 16.30
CA LEU A 159 -16.16 1.55 17.04
C LEU A 159 -17.59 2.07 17.07
N SER A 160 -18.32 1.95 15.96
CA SER A 160 -19.70 2.44 15.90
C SER A 160 -20.62 1.62 16.78
N THR A 161 -20.41 0.30 16.86
CA THR A 161 -21.17 -0.59 17.75
C THR A 161 -20.82 -0.33 19.22
N GLU A 162 -19.53 -0.32 19.55
CA GLU A 162 -19.03 -0.16 20.92
C GLU A 162 -19.47 1.17 21.54
N PHE A 163 -19.42 2.26 20.76
CA PHE A 163 -19.77 3.60 21.24
C PHE A 163 -21.21 4.01 20.90
N ALA A 164 -22.05 3.10 20.40
CA ALA A 164 -23.43 3.36 20.02
C ALA A 164 -23.56 4.61 19.12
N ILE A 165 -22.80 4.64 18.02
CA ILE A 165 -22.86 5.67 16.99
C ILE A 165 -23.77 5.14 15.87
N PRO A 166 -25.01 5.63 15.72
CA PRO A 166 -25.91 5.21 14.66
C PRO A 166 -25.34 5.60 13.30
N THR A 167 -24.84 4.62 12.57
CA THR A 167 -24.23 4.81 11.26
C THR A 167 -24.63 3.71 10.30
N ARG A 168 -24.49 3.98 9.00
CA ARG A 168 -24.67 3.02 7.93
C ARG A 168 -23.57 3.22 6.91
N PHE A 169 -22.83 2.16 6.60
CA PHE A 169 -21.95 2.15 5.45
C PHE A 169 -22.77 2.30 4.15
N VAL A 170 -22.38 3.26 3.30
CA VAL A 170 -23.10 3.57 2.05
C VAL A 170 -22.35 3.02 0.85
N ILE A 171 -21.10 3.45 0.66
CA ILE A 171 -20.30 3.08 -0.51
C ILE A 171 -18.81 3.20 -0.19
N SER A 172 -18.03 2.33 -0.82
CA SER A 172 -16.58 2.48 -0.98
C SER A 172 -16.27 2.59 -2.47
N ILE A 173 -15.65 3.69 -2.90
CA ILE A 173 -15.29 3.93 -4.30
C ILE A 173 -13.89 4.50 -4.37
N HIS A 174 -13.00 3.87 -5.15
CA HIS A 174 -11.58 4.21 -5.20
C HIS A 174 -10.95 4.21 -3.79
N ASP A 175 -10.55 5.38 -3.31
CA ASP A 175 -9.95 5.67 -2.01
C ASP A 175 -10.95 6.32 -1.03
N GLU A 176 -12.22 6.42 -1.40
CA GLU A 176 -13.27 7.01 -0.57
C GLU A 176 -14.13 5.93 0.11
N VAL A 177 -14.47 6.18 1.37
CA VAL A 177 -15.44 5.40 2.13
C VAL A 177 -16.46 6.38 2.71
N ARG A 178 -17.74 6.19 2.38
CA ARG A 178 -18.82 7.09 2.76
C ARG A 178 -19.78 6.37 3.71
N TYR A 179 -20.15 7.07 4.78
CA TYR A 179 -21.10 6.62 5.78
C TYR A 179 -22.25 7.62 5.89
N LEU A 180 -23.43 7.13 6.25
CA LEU A 180 -24.59 7.94 6.57
C LEU A 180 -24.85 7.86 8.08
N CYS A 181 -25.07 9.01 8.71
CA CYS A 181 -25.43 9.10 10.12
C CYS A 181 -26.38 10.27 10.35
N SER A 182 -26.87 10.39 11.59
CA SER A 182 -27.62 11.57 11.99
C SER A 182 -26.68 12.76 12.26
N GLU A 183 -27.13 13.99 12.01
CA GLU A 183 -26.30 15.20 12.11
C GLU A 183 -25.64 15.35 13.49
N LYS A 184 -26.36 15.00 14.56
CA LYS A 184 -25.84 15.01 15.95
C LYS A 184 -24.65 14.07 16.16
N ASP A 185 -24.56 12.98 15.39
CA ASP A 185 -23.53 11.96 15.53
C ASP A 185 -22.39 12.14 14.52
N ALA A 186 -22.53 13.06 13.55
CA ALA A 186 -21.53 13.28 12.51
C ALA A 186 -20.12 13.59 13.05
N PRO A 187 -19.95 14.45 14.07
CA PRO A 187 -18.61 14.67 14.65
C PRO A 187 -18.05 13.42 15.35
N ARG A 188 -18.89 12.64 16.03
CA ARG A 188 -18.47 11.39 16.69
C ARG A 188 -18.03 10.35 15.67
N LEU A 189 -18.79 10.22 14.58
CA LEU A 189 -18.46 9.32 13.49
C LEU A 189 -17.18 9.77 12.76
N GLY A 190 -17.01 11.07 12.53
CA GLY A 190 -15.79 11.63 11.95
C GLY A 190 -14.55 11.30 12.79
N LEU A 191 -14.66 11.43 14.12
CA LEU A 191 -13.58 11.03 15.03
C LEU A 191 -13.33 9.51 14.99
N ALA A 192 -14.38 8.69 14.91
CA ALA A 192 -14.23 7.24 14.78
C ALA A 192 -13.50 6.86 13.49
N LEU A 193 -13.75 7.59 12.39
CA LEU A 193 -13.07 7.38 11.11
C LEU A 193 -11.58 7.75 11.17
N MET A 194 -11.23 8.86 11.83
CA MET A 194 -9.84 9.23 12.10
C MET A 194 -9.11 8.15 12.91
N LEU A 195 -9.73 7.65 13.99
CA LEU A 195 -9.17 6.60 14.83
C LEU A 195 -9.06 5.27 14.10
N SER A 196 -10.03 4.93 13.25
CA SER A 196 -9.99 3.72 12.44
C SER A 196 -8.78 3.73 11.50
N ASN A 197 -8.51 4.85 10.80
CA ASN A 197 -7.32 4.96 9.95
C ASN A 197 -6.03 4.81 10.75
N MET A 198 -5.97 5.41 11.95
CA MET A 198 -4.81 5.26 12.84
C MET A 198 -4.60 3.80 13.24
N TYR A 199 -5.64 3.10 13.72
CA TYR A 199 -5.53 1.69 14.12
C TYR A 199 -5.12 0.77 12.97
N VAL A 200 -5.76 0.94 11.81
CA VAL A 200 -5.46 0.14 10.63
C VAL A 200 -4.02 0.37 10.16
N ARG A 201 -3.56 1.62 10.12
CA ARG A 201 -2.17 1.91 9.74
C ARG A 201 -1.16 1.40 10.76
N SER A 202 -1.43 1.53 12.05
CA SER A 202 -0.59 0.94 13.10
C SER A 202 -0.47 -0.57 12.93
N PHE A 203 -1.59 -1.25 12.69
CA PHE A 203 -1.61 -2.70 12.47
C PHE A 203 -0.81 -3.09 11.22
N ILE A 204 -0.98 -2.36 10.11
CA ILE A 204 -0.23 -2.61 8.87
C ILE A 204 1.27 -2.39 9.09
N SER A 205 1.67 -1.29 9.75
CA SER A 205 3.08 -1.03 10.10
C SER A 205 3.66 -2.18 10.92
N SER A 206 2.96 -2.62 11.97
CA SER A 206 3.42 -3.74 12.81
C SER A 206 3.53 -5.05 12.02
N LYS A 207 2.61 -5.34 11.09
CA LYS A 207 2.72 -6.51 10.18
C LYS A 207 3.95 -6.47 9.27
N LEU A 208 4.47 -5.28 8.99
CA LEU A 208 5.68 -5.07 8.22
C LEU A 208 6.93 -4.95 9.12
N GLY A 209 6.81 -5.14 10.44
CA GLY A 209 7.90 -5.01 11.40
C GLY A 209 8.27 -3.57 11.74
N ILE A 210 7.37 -2.62 11.46
CA ILE A 210 7.55 -1.19 11.76
C ILE A 210 6.71 -0.84 12.99
N GLU A 211 7.38 -0.53 14.10
CA GLU A 211 6.74 -0.22 15.39
C GLU A 211 6.43 1.28 15.56
N GLN A 212 6.70 2.11 14.56
CA GLN A 212 6.43 3.55 14.56
C GLN A 212 5.33 3.90 13.55
N LEU A 213 4.44 4.81 13.94
CA LEU A 213 3.47 5.41 13.03
C LEU A 213 3.64 6.93 13.01
N PRO A 214 4.08 7.53 11.89
CA PRO A 214 4.16 8.98 11.77
C PRO A 214 2.79 9.64 11.89
N SER A 215 2.70 10.76 12.62
CA SER A 215 1.44 11.49 12.82
C SER A 215 0.78 11.91 11.49
N SER A 216 1.59 12.32 10.50
CA SER A 216 1.12 12.72 9.17
C SER A 216 0.41 11.62 8.37
N VAL A 217 0.60 10.35 8.74
CA VAL A 217 -0.13 9.24 8.13
C VAL A 217 -1.21 8.68 9.03
N ALA A 218 -1.12 8.90 10.35
CA ALA A 218 -2.02 8.33 11.34
C ALA A 218 -3.46 8.77 11.16
N PHE A 219 -3.68 10.02 10.74
CA PHE A 219 -5.00 10.59 10.53
C PHE A 219 -5.22 10.95 9.06
N PHE A 220 -6.48 11.01 8.64
CA PHE A 220 -6.81 11.63 7.36
C PHE A 220 -6.48 13.12 7.44
N SER A 221 -6.18 13.74 6.29
CA SER A 221 -6.01 15.19 6.22
C SER A 221 -7.26 15.93 6.73
N GLN A 222 -8.43 15.41 6.37
CA GLN A 222 -9.72 15.87 6.84
C GLN A 222 -10.77 14.76 6.65
N VAL A 223 -11.88 14.89 7.37
CA VAL A 223 -13.10 14.11 7.13
C VAL A 223 -14.20 15.06 6.67
N ASP A 224 -14.77 14.76 5.51
CA ASP A 224 -15.82 15.56 4.89
C ASP A 224 -17.21 15.06 5.31
N CYS A 225 -18.06 15.99 5.73
CA CYS A 225 -19.44 15.78 6.13
C CYS A 225 -20.36 16.65 5.27
N ASP A 226 -21.33 16.02 4.62
CA ASP A 226 -22.22 16.71 3.69
C ASP A 226 -23.60 16.03 3.66
N THR A 227 -24.61 16.79 3.27
CA THR A 227 -25.97 16.31 3.02
C THR A 227 -26.13 15.77 1.60
N ILE A 228 -25.21 16.12 0.70
CA ILE A 228 -25.17 15.66 -0.69
C ILE A 228 -23.90 14.88 -1.01
N LEU A 229 -23.95 14.06 -2.07
CA LEU A 229 -22.79 13.32 -2.54
C LEU A 229 -22.01 14.16 -3.56
N ARG A 230 -20.88 14.72 -3.14
CA ARG A 230 -19.89 15.37 -4.00
C ARG A 230 -18.47 15.08 -3.53
N LYS A 231 -17.50 15.30 -4.42
CA LYS A 231 -16.09 14.97 -4.15
C LYS A 231 -15.52 15.82 -3.03
N GLU A 232 -15.68 17.14 -3.11
CA GLU A 232 -15.17 18.12 -2.16
C GLU A 232 -16.33 19.00 -1.68
N VAL A 233 -16.36 19.31 -0.38
CA VAL A 233 -17.50 19.99 0.27
C VAL A 233 -17.79 21.39 -0.23
N HIS A 234 -16.82 22.04 -0.88
CA HIS A 234 -16.90 23.41 -1.39
C HIS A 234 -17.09 23.45 -2.91
N LEU A 235 -17.25 22.29 -3.55
CA LEU A 235 -17.49 22.22 -4.98
C LEU A 235 -18.93 22.71 -5.24
N GLN A 236 -19.06 23.82 -5.98
CA GLN A 236 -20.34 24.39 -6.35
C GLN A 236 -21.21 23.34 -7.04
N CYS A 237 -22.41 23.12 -6.48
CA CYS A 237 -23.41 22.21 -7.02
C CYS A 237 -24.73 22.98 -7.14
N LEU A 238 -25.31 22.94 -8.34
CA LEU A 238 -26.61 23.52 -8.64
C LEU A 238 -27.65 22.42 -8.76
N ASN A 239 -28.79 22.59 -8.09
CA ASN A 239 -29.97 21.77 -8.35
C ASN A 239 -30.46 21.99 -9.80
N PRO A 240 -31.30 21.09 -10.33
CA PRO A 240 -31.87 21.24 -11.68
C PRO A 240 -32.65 22.55 -11.89
N ASP A 241 -33.12 23.19 -10.82
CA ASP A 241 -33.81 24.49 -10.83
C ASP A 241 -32.88 25.70 -10.74
N GLY A 242 -31.57 25.48 -10.66
CA GLY A 242 -30.54 26.52 -10.53
C GLY A 242 -30.29 27.00 -9.11
N THR A 243 -30.91 26.41 -8.09
CA THR A 243 -30.60 26.75 -6.69
C THR A 243 -29.24 26.17 -6.27
N GLU A 244 -28.43 26.99 -5.62
CA GLU A 244 -27.13 26.58 -5.07
C GLU A 244 -27.30 25.75 -3.80
N ILE A 245 -26.59 24.62 -3.75
CA ILE A 245 -26.54 23.78 -2.57
C ILE A 245 -25.44 24.30 -1.64
N PRO A 246 -25.74 24.56 -0.35
CA PRO A 246 -24.75 25.03 0.61
C PRO A 246 -23.54 24.10 0.71
N ASP A 247 -22.39 24.66 1.06
CA ASP A 247 -21.17 23.88 1.28
C ASP A 247 -21.32 22.94 2.48
N GLY A 248 -20.66 21.78 2.37
CA GLY A 248 -20.50 20.85 3.48
C GLY A 248 -19.42 21.33 4.44
N ILE A 249 -19.06 20.45 5.38
CA ILE A 249 -18.08 20.75 6.43
C ILE A 249 -16.93 19.76 6.32
N SER A 250 -15.70 20.25 6.36
CA SER A 250 -14.49 19.42 6.49
C SER A 250 -13.89 19.63 7.86
N TRP A 251 -13.60 18.53 8.57
CA TRP A 251 -12.96 18.58 9.89
C TRP A 251 -11.58 17.96 9.88
N THR A 252 -10.61 18.66 10.47
CA THR A 252 -9.33 18.08 10.86
C THR A 252 -9.48 17.24 12.14
N VAL A 253 -8.44 16.47 12.51
CA VAL A 253 -8.46 15.72 13.77
C VAL A 253 -8.53 16.68 14.97
N GLU A 254 -7.87 17.84 14.91
CA GLU A 254 -7.91 18.87 15.95
C GLU A 254 -9.31 19.46 16.11
N ASP A 255 -10.04 19.67 15.02
CA ASP A 255 -11.43 20.16 15.06
C ASP A 255 -12.34 19.14 15.74
N LEU A 256 -12.24 17.87 15.33
CA LEU A 256 -13.02 16.78 15.90
C LEU A 256 -12.73 16.59 17.39
N LEU A 257 -11.48 16.68 17.81
CA LEU A 257 -11.11 16.61 19.24
C LEU A 257 -11.72 17.74 20.06
N LYS A 258 -11.76 18.97 19.52
CA LYS A 258 -12.42 20.10 20.19
C LYS A 258 -13.93 19.92 20.28
N ILE A 259 -14.58 19.49 19.19
CA ILE A 259 -16.04 19.34 19.12
C ILE A 259 -16.53 18.20 20.03
N THR A 260 -15.81 17.07 20.02
CA THR A 260 -16.21 15.86 20.77
C THR A 260 -15.65 15.82 22.19
N GLY A 261 -14.74 16.73 22.55
CA GLY A 261 -13.96 16.63 23.79
C GLY A 261 -13.07 15.37 23.86
N GLY A 262 -12.74 14.78 22.69
CA GLY A 262 -11.97 13.54 22.59
C GLY A 262 -12.72 12.28 22.98
N LYS A 263 -14.06 12.30 23.00
CA LYS A 263 -14.89 11.15 23.39
C LYS A 263 -15.74 10.66 22.22
N LEU A 264 -15.75 9.34 22.03
CA LEU A 264 -16.66 8.69 21.09
C LEU A 264 -18.00 8.33 21.72
N GLY A 265 -18.04 8.01 23.02
CA GLY A 265 -19.28 7.68 23.74
C GLY A 265 -20.16 8.90 24.01
N PRO A 266 -21.46 8.69 24.26
CA PRO A 266 -22.33 9.77 24.76
C PRO A 266 -21.77 10.29 26.09
N SER A 267 -21.82 11.61 26.27
CA SER A 267 -21.45 12.28 27.53
C SER A 267 -22.53 12.11 28.59
#